data_AF-A0A497XNG6-F1
#
_entry.id   AF-A0A497XNG6-F1
#
_cell.length_a   1.000
_cell.length_b   1.000
_cell.length_c   1.000
_cell.angle_alpha   90.00
_cell.angle_beta   90.00
_cell.angle_gamma   90.00
#
_symmetry.space_group_name_H-M   'P 1'
#
loop_
_entity.id
_entity.type
_entity.pdbx_description
1 polymer ?
#
loop_
_entity_poly.entity_id
_entity_poly.type
_entity_poly.pdbx_seq_one_letter_code
_entity_poly.pdbx_strand_id
1 'polypeptide(L)'
;MVDIVQEIKAGKLEVRKLKGKIYPSATGSERVFVLLSGRGKLIKGQSFRDIEGEALISVEPGEIFGFIPEGSATLLEISTKTEKEKPLERIELREMEPARRHPLVMEKFKELKEGEAFEIVNDHDPLPLYFQMNMFFPGKVGWEYVEGNGDRWIIRIEKLGGGR
;
A
#
# COMPACT_ATOMS: atom_id res chain seq x y z
N MET A 1 3.72 -12.26 1.29
CA MET A 1 3.05 -11.90 0.04
C MET A 1 1.58 -12.27 0.21
N VAL A 2 0.67 -11.42 -0.23
CA VAL A 2 -0.77 -11.72 -0.16
C VAL A 2 -1.15 -12.57 -1.36
N ASP A 3 -1.86 -13.67 -1.12
CA ASP A 3 -2.38 -14.52 -2.18
C ASP A 3 -3.84 -14.14 -2.46
N ILE A 4 -4.16 -13.83 -3.71
CA ILE A 4 -5.55 -13.66 -4.17
C ILE A 4 -6.09 -15.07 -4.47
N VAL A 5 -7.01 -15.53 -3.63
CA VAL A 5 -7.60 -16.88 -3.71
C VAL A 5 -8.82 -16.90 -4.64
N GLN A 6 -9.54 -15.79 -4.71
CA GLN A 6 -10.71 -15.63 -5.56
C GLN A 6 -10.90 -14.16 -5.90
N GLU A 7 -11.42 -13.90 -7.10
CA GLU A 7 -11.67 -12.57 -7.60
C GLU A 7 -13.02 -12.53 -8.34
N ILE A 8 -13.84 -11.52 -8.07
CA ILE A 8 -15.14 -11.28 -8.70
C ILE A 8 -15.18 -9.84 -9.18
N LYS A 9 -15.65 -9.62 -10.42
CA LYS A 9 -15.72 -8.28 -11.03
C LYS A 9 -17.13 -7.97 -11.51
N ALA A 10 -17.58 -6.75 -11.25
CA ALA A 10 -18.85 -6.20 -11.74
C ALA A 10 -18.67 -4.72 -12.11
N GLY A 11 -18.51 -4.43 -13.41
CA GLY A 11 -18.20 -3.08 -13.87
C GLY A 11 -16.85 -2.59 -13.36
N LYS A 12 -16.85 -1.50 -12.57
CA LYS A 12 -15.64 -0.97 -11.91
C LYS A 12 -15.36 -1.62 -10.55
N LEU A 13 -16.30 -2.39 -10.00
CA LEU A 13 -16.18 -3.02 -8.69
C LEU A 13 -15.43 -4.34 -8.79
N GLU A 14 -14.54 -4.57 -7.84
CA GLU A 14 -13.78 -5.80 -7.67
C GLU A 14 -13.89 -6.29 -6.23
N VAL A 15 -14.07 -7.60 -6.06
CA VAL A 15 -14.00 -8.28 -4.77
C VAL A 15 -12.89 -9.30 -4.84
N ARG A 16 -11.91 -9.21 -3.95
CA ARG A 16 -10.78 -10.14 -3.83
C ARG A 16 -10.84 -10.86 -2.49
N LYS A 17 -10.77 -12.19 -2.51
CA LYS A 17 -10.54 -13.00 -1.31
C LYS A 17 -9.04 -13.14 -1.12
N LEU A 18 -8.54 -12.59 -0.02
CA LEU A 18 -7.13 -12.50 0.30
C LEU A 18 -6.74 -13.54 1.35
N LYS A 19 -5.54 -14.09 1.20
CA LYS A 19 -4.91 -14.99 2.17
C LYS A 19 -3.49 -14.53 2.49
N GLY A 20 -3.12 -14.63 3.76
CA GLY A 20 -1.78 -14.29 4.24
C GLY A 20 -1.61 -12.82 4.63
N LYS A 21 -0.36 -12.41 4.81
CA LYS A 21 0.00 -11.04 5.21
C LYS A 21 -0.25 -10.07 4.06
N ILE A 22 -0.98 -9.01 4.36
CA ILE A 22 -1.17 -7.85 3.49
C ILE A 22 -0.15 -6.80 3.91
N TYR A 23 0.80 -6.52 3.03
CA TYR A 23 1.72 -5.42 3.24
C TYR A 23 0.96 -4.09 3.26
N PRO A 24 1.40 -3.13 4.09
CA PRO A 24 0.79 -1.81 4.14
C PRO A 24 0.70 -1.18 2.74
N SER A 25 -0.48 -0.74 2.31
CA SER A 25 -0.67 -0.10 1.00
C SER A 25 -1.63 1.07 1.10
N ALA A 26 -1.36 2.12 0.35
CA ALA A 26 -2.22 3.29 0.18
C ALA A 26 -2.51 3.45 -1.31
N THR A 27 -3.78 3.51 -1.71
CA THR A 27 -4.17 3.57 -3.12
C THR A 27 -5.10 4.76 -3.36
N GLY A 28 -5.29 5.15 -4.62
CA GLY A 28 -6.22 6.22 -4.99
C GLY A 28 -7.71 5.85 -4.89
N SER A 29 -8.03 4.62 -4.48
CA SER A 29 -9.39 4.10 -4.45
C SER A 29 -9.88 3.95 -3.02
N GLU A 30 -11.17 4.24 -2.80
CA GLU A 30 -11.87 3.78 -1.61
C GLU A 30 -11.88 2.25 -1.59
N ARG A 31 -11.63 1.67 -0.42
CA ARG A 31 -11.59 0.22 -0.21
C ARG A 31 -12.39 -0.14 1.03
N VAL A 32 -13.05 -1.28 0.99
CA VAL A 32 -13.68 -1.90 2.16
C VAL A 32 -13.05 -3.27 2.35
N PHE A 33 -12.51 -3.52 3.53
CA PHE A 33 -12.05 -4.84 3.93
C PHE A 33 -13.07 -5.51 4.85
N VAL A 34 -13.33 -6.79 4.60
CA VAL A 34 -14.23 -7.62 5.40
C VAL A 34 -13.41 -8.75 6.02
N LEU A 35 -13.21 -8.72 7.33
CA LEU A 35 -12.69 -9.87 8.06
C LEU A 35 -13.85 -10.81 8.32
N LEU A 36 -13.84 -11.97 7.67
CA LEU A 36 -14.88 -12.99 7.83
C LEU A 36 -14.61 -13.90 9.03
N SER A 37 -13.34 -14.12 9.37
CA SER A 37 -12.92 -14.95 10.50
C SER A 37 -11.43 -14.78 10.79
N GLY A 38 -11.04 -15.16 12.01
CA GLY A 38 -9.66 -15.14 12.48
C GLY A 38 -9.33 -13.91 13.31
N ARG A 39 -8.03 -13.67 13.50
CA ARG A 39 -7.49 -12.52 14.22
C ARG A 39 -6.18 -12.06 13.61
N GLY A 40 -5.74 -10.86 13.94
CA GLY A 40 -4.46 -10.34 13.51
C GLY A 40 -4.22 -8.89 13.89
N LYS A 41 -3.09 -8.36 13.45
CA LYS A 41 -2.71 -6.96 13.60
C LYS A 41 -3.13 -6.17 12.39
N LEU A 42 -3.96 -5.15 12.62
CA LEU A 42 -4.41 -4.19 11.63
C LEU A 42 -3.55 -2.93 11.69
N ILE A 43 -3.14 -2.46 10.53
CA ILE A 43 -2.52 -1.15 10.31
C ILE A 43 -3.55 -0.33 9.52
N LYS A 44 -3.99 0.81 10.05
CA LYS A 44 -4.90 1.74 9.37
C LYS A 44 -4.50 3.17 9.69
N GLY A 45 -4.07 3.94 8.68
CA GLY A 45 -3.52 5.27 8.89
C GLY A 45 -2.29 5.21 9.80
N GLN A 46 -2.31 5.96 10.91
CA GLN A 46 -1.25 5.90 11.94
C GLN A 46 -1.57 4.92 13.10
N SER A 47 -2.70 4.19 13.04
CA SER A 47 -3.13 3.28 14.10
C SER A 47 -2.67 1.85 13.86
N PHE A 48 -2.21 1.21 14.92
CA PHE A 48 -1.85 -0.21 14.99
C PHE A 48 -2.69 -0.86 16.08
N ARG A 49 -3.52 -1.84 15.73
CA ARG A 49 -4.40 -2.50 16.71
C ARG A 49 -4.64 -3.96 16.39
N ASP A 50 -4.95 -4.75 17.40
CA ASP A 50 -5.43 -6.11 17.21
C ASP A 50 -6.90 -6.07 16.76
N ILE A 51 -7.31 -7.05 15.96
CA ILE A 51 -8.69 -7.25 15.52
C ILE A 51 -8.98 -8.75 15.46
N GLU A 52 -10.22 -9.14 15.79
CA GLU A 52 -10.65 -10.53 15.81
C GLU A 52 -12.12 -10.66 15.42
N GLY A 53 -12.51 -11.87 14.98
CA GLY A 53 -13.89 -12.17 14.61
C GLY A 53 -14.30 -11.56 13.28
N GLU A 54 -15.54 -11.07 13.22
CA GLU A 54 -16.13 -10.46 12.03
C GLU A 54 -16.00 -8.93 12.10
N ALA A 55 -15.49 -8.30 11.05
CA ALA A 55 -15.34 -6.85 11.02
C ALA A 55 -15.45 -6.27 9.61
N LEU A 56 -15.98 -5.05 9.55
CA LEU A 56 -15.95 -4.19 8.37
C LEU A 56 -14.98 -3.04 8.61
N ILE A 57 -14.08 -2.82 7.65
CA ILE A 57 -13.07 -1.76 7.72
C ILE A 57 -13.15 -0.94 6.43
N SER A 58 -13.64 0.30 6.52
CA SER A 58 -13.51 1.27 5.43
C SER A 58 -12.10 1.85 5.41
N VAL A 59 -11.55 2.09 4.22
CA VAL A 59 -10.23 2.68 4.01
C VAL A 59 -10.35 3.75 2.94
N GLU A 60 -10.00 4.98 3.33
CA GLU A 60 -10.10 6.14 2.46
C GLU A 60 -8.98 6.12 1.38
N PRO A 61 -9.18 6.82 0.24
CA PRO A 61 -8.10 7.06 -0.71
C PRO A 61 -6.85 7.67 -0.03
N GLY A 62 -5.68 7.11 -0.31
CA GLY A 62 -4.40 7.51 0.30
C GLY A 62 -4.20 7.05 1.74
N GLU A 63 -5.20 6.44 2.38
CA GLU A 63 -5.05 5.86 3.71
C GLU A 63 -4.32 4.52 3.62
N ILE A 64 -3.25 4.38 4.39
CA ILE A 64 -2.51 3.13 4.46
C ILE A 64 -3.33 2.06 5.17
N PHE A 65 -3.36 0.88 4.60
CA PHE A 65 -3.97 -0.32 5.18
C PHE A 65 -3.02 -1.49 5.07
N GLY A 66 -2.84 -2.22 6.16
CA GLY A 66 -2.10 -3.48 6.20
C GLY A 66 -2.71 -4.44 7.22
N PHE A 67 -2.51 -5.73 7.01
CA PHE A 67 -3.04 -6.75 7.90
C PHE A 67 -2.06 -7.92 8.05
N ILE A 68 -1.73 -8.25 9.29
CA ILE A 68 -0.85 -9.36 9.63
C ILE A 68 -1.69 -10.40 10.38
N PRO A 69 -2.10 -11.49 9.73
CA PRO A 69 -2.92 -12.51 10.38
C PRO A 69 -2.11 -13.24 11.46
N GLU A 70 -2.79 -13.59 12.54
CA GLU A 70 -2.28 -14.48 13.58
C GLU A 70 -2.98 -15.85 13.42
N GLY A 71 -2.31 -16.75 12.70
CA GLY A 71 -2.88 -18.02 12.28
C GLY A 71 -3.74 -17.88 11.02
N SER A 72 -4.87 -18.57 10.97
CA SER A 72 -5.79 -18.54 9.82
C SER A 72 -6.77 -17.37 9.94
N ALA A 73 -6.78 -16.49 8.94
CA ALA A 73 -7.76 -15.44 8.80
C ALA A 73 -8.26 -15.36 7.35
N THR A 74 -9.53 -14.98 7.18
CA THR A 74 -10.11 -14.77 5.85
C THR A 74 -10.49 -13.31 5.70
N LEU A 75 -9.83 -12.61 4.77
CA LEU A 75 -10.12 -11.22 4.46
C LEU A 75 -10.67 -11.11 3.04
N LEU A 76 -11.72 -10.32 2.86
CA LEU A 76 -12.13 -9.83 1.55
C LEU A 76 -11.71 -8.38 1.41
N GLU A 77 -11.26 -7.99 0.23
CA GLU A 77 -11.14 -6.61 -0.19
C GLU A 77 -12.20 -6.33 -1.24
N ILE A 78 -12.91 -5.23 -1.08
CA ILE A 78 -13.84 -4.67 -2.04
C ILE A 78 -13.27 -3.32 -2.45
N SER A 79 -13.04 -3.13 -3.74
CA SER A 79 -12.45 -1.89 -4.25
C SER A 79 -13.00 -1.56 -5.63
N THR A 80 -12.72 -0.33 -6.08
CA THR A 80 -12.81 -0.01 -7.51
C THR A 80 -11.48 -0.32 -8.19
N LYS A 81 -11.55 -0.80 -9.44
CA LYS A 81 -10.38 -1.16 -10.24
C LYS A 81 -9.40 0.01 -10.35
N THR A 82 -8.15 -0.24 -10.01
CA THR A 82 -6.98 0.59 -10.36
C THR A 82 -6.41 0.10 -11.69
N GLU A 83 -6.07 1.02 -12.60
CA GLU A 83 -5.63 0.68 -13.96
C GLU A 83 -4.28 -0.05 -14.01
N LYS A 84 -4.02 -0.73 -15.14
CA LYS A 84 -2.81 -1.54 -15.35
C LYS A 84 -1.55 -0.68 -15.31
N GLU A 85 -0.57 -1.18 -14.56
CA GLU A 85 0.75 -0.58 -14.39
C GLU A 85 1.56 -0.63 -15.70
N LYS A 86 2.11 0.52 -16.08
CA LYS A 86 3.18 0.60 -17.08
C LYS A 86 4.52 0.39 -16.38
N PRO A 87 5.58 -0.05 -17.10
CA PRO A 87 6.93 0.03 -16.60
C PRO A 87 7.23 1.45 -16.13
N LEU A 88 7.71 1.58 -14.90
CA LEU A 88 8.05 2.87 -14.28
C LEU A 88 9.57 3.06 -14.26
N GLU A 89 10.00 4.32 -14.14
CA GLU A 89 11.37 4.63 -13.72
C GLU A 89 11.62 3.99 -12.34
N ARG A 90 12.76 3.32 -12.19
CA ARG A 90 13.15 2.65 -10.94
C ARG A 90 14.44 3.26 -10.42
N ILE A 91 14.40 3.75 -9.19
CA ILE A 91 15.52 4.41 -8.51
C ILE A 91 16.16 3.43 -7.54
N GLU A 92 17.46 3.16 -7.73
CA GLU A 92 18.23 2.33 -6.80
C GLU A 92 18.74 3.14 -5.62
N LEU A 93 18.16 2.93 -4.44
CA LEU A 93 18.58 3.63 -3.21
C LEU A 93 19.70 2.90 -2.48
N ARG A 94 19.89 1.60 -2.76
CA ARG A 94 20.88 0.77 -2.05
C ARG A 94 22.31 1.22 -2.30
N GLU A 95 22.57 1.80 -3.46
CA GLU A 95 23.86 2.36 -3.88
C GLU A 95 24.08 3.81 -3.41
N MET A 96 23.13 4.36 -2.65
CA MET A 96 23.16 5.74 -2.17
C MET A 96 23.42 5.83 -0.67
N GLU A 97 24.13 6.88 -0.28
CA GLU A 97 24.30 7.29 1.12
C GLU A 97 22.93 7.45 1.81
N PRO A 98 22.72 6.87 3.02
CA PRO A 98 21.43 6.89 3.71
C PRO A 98 20.80 8.28 3.83
N ALA A 99 21.61 9.30 4.11
CA ALA A 99 21.16 10.68 4.24
C ALA A 99 20.63 11.30 2.94
N ARG A 100 20.98 10.75 1.77
CA ARG A 100 20.55 11.24 0.45
C ARG A 100 19.27 10.59 -0.06
N ARG A 101 18.92 9.40 0.46
CA ARG A 101 17.80 8.59 -0.04
C ARG A 101 16.46 9.31 0.12
N HIS A 102 16.11 9.72 1.34
CA HIS A 102 14.82 10.37 1.62
C HIS A 102 14.65 11.71 0.90
N PRO A 103 15.63 12.64 0.91
CA PRO A 103 15.53 13.89 0.14
C PRO A 103 15.26 13.65 -1.35
N LEU A 104 15.99 12.71 -1.97
CA LEU A 104 15.81 12.38 -3.38
C LEU A 104 14.38 11.91 -3.69
N VAL A 105 13.85 10.97 -2.90
CA VAL A 105 12.48 10.45 -3.10
C VAL A 105 11.45 11.56 -2.96
N MET A 106 11.64 12.47 -1.99
CA MET A 106 10.75 13.62 -1.79
C MET A 106 10.79 14.61 -2.96
N GLU A 107 11.99 14.90 -3.49
CA GLU A 107 12.15 15.76 -4.66
C GLU A 107 11.49 15.15 -5.89
N LYS A 108 11.77 13.87 -6.17
CA LYS A 108 11.14 13.12 -7.26
C LYS A 108 9.62 13.10 -7.14
N PHE A 109 9.10 12.89 -5.95
CA PHE A 109 7.66 12.91 -5.72
C PHE A 109 7.00 14.27 -6.00
N LYS A 110 7.69 15.39 -5.68
CA LYS A 110 7.18 16.74 -5.96
C LYS A 110 7.01 16.98 -7.47
N GLU A 111 7.92 16.43 -8.28
CA GLU A 111 7.94 16.57 -9.73
C GLU A 111 6.81 15.81 -10.44
N LEU A 112 6.25 14.76 -9.82
CA LEU A 112 5.15 13.99 -10.38
C LEU A 112 3.89 14.84 -10.60
N LYS A 113 3.15 14.53 -11.67
CA LYS A 113 1.74 14.90 -11.83
C LYS A 113 0.83 13.87 -11.16
N GLU A 114 -0.43 14.23 -10.95
CA GLU A 114 -1.42 13.27 -10.40
C GLU A 114 -1.56 12.05 -11.34
N GLY A 115 -1.54 10.84 -10.76
CA GLY A 115 -1.53 9.56 -11.46
C GLY A 115 -0.16 9.11 -11.98
N GLU A 116 0.88 9.96 -11.91
CA GLU A 116 2.24 9.53 -12.22
C GLU A 116 2.87 8.82 -11.01
N ALA A 117 3.80 7.91 -11.30
CA ALA A 117 4.45 7.08 -10.30
C ALA A 117 5.89 6.77 -10.70
N PHE A 118 6.70 6.40 -9.71
CA PHE A 118 8.01 5.79 -9.90
C PHE A 118 8.19 4.65 -8.89
N GLU A 119 9.23 3.86 -9.08
CA GLU A 119 9.61 2.82 -8.14
C GLU A 119 10.92 3.14 -7.43
N ILE A 120 11.04 2.71 -6.19
CA ILE A 120 12.29 2.70 -5.45
C ILE A 120 12.69 1.26 -5.13
N VAL A 121 13.99 1.00 -5.08
CA VAL A 121 14.55 -0.22 -4.52
C VAL A 121 15.31 0.13 -3.25
N ASN A 122 14.96 -0.49 -2.14
CA ASN A 122 15.57 -0.26 -0.83
C ASN A 122 16.09 -1.57 -0.22
N ASP A 123 17.06 -1.46 0.69
CA ASP A 123 17.72 -2.57 1.40
C ASP A 123 16.96 -3.03 2.65
N HIS A 124 15.91 -2.31 3.07
CA HIS A 124 15.03 -2.65 4.19
C HIS A 124 13.61 -2.17 3.92
N ASP A 125 12.66 -2.58 4.77
CA ASP A 125 11.25 -2.14 4.70
C ASP A 125 11.16 -0.60 4.82
N PRO A 126 10.75 0.11 3.75
CA PRO A 126 10.71 1.56 3.72
C PRO A 126 9.41 2.15 4.30
N LEU A 127 8.64 1.41 5.10
CA LEU A 127 7.45 1.93 5.77
C LEU A 127 7.68 3.26 6.54
N PRO A 128 8.82 3.50 7.22
CA PRO A 128 9.10 4.82 7.82
C PRO A 128 9.14 5.97 6.80
N LEU A 129 9.61 5.72 5.59
CA LEU A 129 9.61 6.70 4.50
C LEU A 129 8.19 7.04 4.07
N TYR A 130 7.28 6.07 3.96
CA TYR A 130 5.86 6.36 3.71
C TYR A 130 5.30 7.33 4.74
N PHE A 131 5.51 7.07 6.04
CA PHE A 131 4.98 7.95 7.08
C PHE A 131 5.55 9.36 6.98
N GLN A 132 6.84 9.49 6.71
CA GLN A 132 7.45 10.80 6.46
C GLN A 132 6.81 11.49 5.25
N MET A 133 6.65 10.79 4.12
CA MET A 133 6.01 11.35 2.92
C MET A 133 4.57 11.78 3.19
N ASN A 134 3.78 10.96 3.90
CA ASN A 134 2.40 11.28 4.21
C ASN A 134 2.26 12.45 5.21
N MET A 135 3.28 12.74 6.04
CA MET A 135 3.31 13.97 6.84
C MET A 135 3.48 15.22 5.97
N PHE A 136 4.33 15.16 4.94
CA PHE A 136 4.56 16.29 4.03
C PHE A 136 3.50 16.43 2.93
N PHE A 137 2.89 15.31 2.53
CA PHE A 137 1.89 15.24 1.46
C PHE A 137 0.66 14.41 1.89
N PRO A 138 -0.12 14.87 2.90
CA PRO A 138 -1.23 14.09 3.44
C PRO A 138 -2.26 13.70 2.38
N GLY A 139 -2.58 12.41 2.31
CA GLY A 139 -3.59 11.88 1.37
C GLY A 139 -3.20 11.92 -0.11
N LYS A 140 -1.96 12.30 -0.43
CA LYS A 140 -1.44 12.37 -1.81
C LYS A 140 -0.50 11.23 -2.18
N VAL A 141 -0.05 10.45 -1.20
CA VAL A 141 0.96 9.42 -1.40
C VAL A 141 0.30 8.06 -1.60
N GLY A 142 0.39 7.54 -2.82
CA GLY A 142 0.12 6.15 -3.15
C GLY A 142 1.34 5.31 -2.84
N TRP A 143 1.13 4.13 -2.28
CA TRP A 143 2.17 3.24 -1.77
C TRP A 143 1.81 1.78 -1.99
N GLU A 144 2.63 1.08 -2.76
CA GLU A 144 2.42 -0.33 -3.07
C GLU A 144 3.74 -1.10 -3.02
N TYR A 145 3.72 -2.25 -2.35
CA TYR A 145 4.84 -3.18 -2.29
C TYR A 145 4.80 -4.08 -3.53
N VAL A 146 5.66 -3.79 -4.51
CA VAL A 146 5.82 -4.61 -5.72
C VAL A 146 6.62 -5.88 -5.37
N GLU A 147 7.66 -5.73 -4.56
CA GLU A 147 8.47 -6.83 -4.05
C GLU A 147 8.90 -6.52 -2.61
N GLY A 148 8.92 -7.54 -1.76
CA GLY A 148 9.42 -7.43 -0.39
C GLY A 148 10.09 -8.72 0.01
N ASN A 149 11.40 -8.80 -0.22
CA ASN A 149 12.28 -9.85 0.26
C ASN A 149 13.36 -9.22 1.17
N GLY A 150 14.01 -9.98 2.05
CA GLY A 150 14.78 -9.44 3.18
C GLY A 150 15.83 -8.37 2.86
N ASP A 151 16.41 -8.37 1.67
CA ASP A 151 17.46 -7.44 1.21
C ASP A 151 17.07 -6.61 -0.04
N ARG A 152 15.83 -6.78 -0.53
CA ARG A 152 15.30 -6.07 -1.70
C ARG A 152 13.82 -5.78 -1.55
N TRP A 153 13.54 -4.49 -1.36
CA TRP A 153 12.19 -3.95 -1.26
C TRP A 153 11.93 -3.03 -2.44
N ILE A 154 11.00 -3.41 -3.31
CA ILE A 154 10.57 -2.59 -4.43
C ILE A 154 9.22 -2.00 -4.11
N ILE A 155 9.16 -0.67 -4.06
CA ILE A 155 7.94 0.07 -3.77
C ILE A 155 7.59 0.95 -4.95
N ARG A 156 6.34 0.87 -5.38
CA ARG A 156 5.73 1.86 -6.25
C ARG A 156 5.19 3.01 -5.42
N ILE A 157 5.59 4.22 -5.79
CA ILE A 157 5.15 5.46 -5.18
C ILE A 157 4.40 6.25 -6.25
N GLU A 158 3.13 6.51 -6.02
CA GLU A 158 2.25 7.25 -6.92
C GLU A 158 1.81 8.57 -6.29
N LYS A 159 1.69 9.64 -7.09
CA LYS A 159 1.02 10.86 -6.64
C LYS A 159 -0.47 10.76 -6.91
N LEU A 160 -1.24 10.54 -5.86
CA LEU A 160 -2.69 10.39 -5.95
C LEU A 160 -3.36 11.73 -6.29
N GLY A 161 -4.44 11.64 -7.07
CA GLY A 161 -5.36 12.75 -7.27
C GLY A 161 -5.97 13.21 -5.94
N GLY A 162 -6.19 14.52 -5.78
CA GLY A 162 -6.98 14.99 -4.63
C GLY A 162 -8.39 14.42 -4.68
N GLY A 163 -8.70 13.53 -3.75
CA GLY A 163 -10.09 13.15 -3.49
C GLY A 163 -10.90 14.43 -3.22
N ARG A 164 -11.93 14.65 -4.05
CA ARG A 164 -13.02 15.57 -3.73
C ARG A 164 -13.99 14.87 -2.82
#